data_AF-A0A258L5Z5-F1
#
_entry.id   AF-A0A258L5Z5-F1
#
_cell.length_a   1.000
_cell.length_b   1.000
_cell.length_c   1.000
_cell.angle_alpha   90.00
_cell.angle_beta   90.00
_cell.angle_gamma   90.00
#
_symmetry.space_group_name_H-M   'P 1'
#
loop_
_entity.id
_entity.type
_entity.pdbx_description
1 polymer ?
#
loop_
_entity_poly.entity_id
_entity_poly.type
_entity_poly.pdbx_seq_one_letter_code
_entity_poly.pdbx_strand_id
1 'polypeptide(L)' 'MALSAHLHELAEKHRQLDRRISEEMSRPGSDDVVIRRMKQQKLKIKEEIDRLSTASRH' A
#
# COMPACT_ATOMS: atom_id res chain seq x y z
N MET A 1 -4.13 -15.89 -15.40
CA MET A 1 -3.88 -14.48 -15.82
C MET A 1 -4.94 -13.51 -15.27
N ALA A 2 -5.20 -13.51 -13.97
CA ALA A 2 -6.02 -12.48 -13.29
C ALA A 2 -5.38 -12.09 -11.95
N LEU A 3 -4.86 -13.10 -11.23
CA LEU A 3 -4.12 -12.91 -9.98
C LEU A 3 -2.86 -12.03 -10.14
N SER A 4 -2.12 -12.20 -11.24
CA SER A 4 -0.94 -11.38 -11.54
C SER A 4 -1.30 -9.91 -11.79
N ALA A 5 -2.43 -9.65 -12.47
CA ALA A 5 -2.92 -8.28 -12.68
C ALA A 5 -3.36 -7.64 -11.35
N HIS A 6 -4.03 -8.40 -10.49
CA HIS A 6 -4.44 -7.92 -9.17
C HIS A 6 -3.25 -7.63 -8.25
N LEU A 7 -2.24 -8.50 -8.24
CA LEU A 7 -0.97 -8.26 -7.53
C LEU A 7 -0.26 -7.00 -8.05
N HIS A 8 -0.27 -6.78 -9.37
CA HIS A 8 0.32 -5.59 -9.97
C HIS A 8 -0.40 -4.31 -9.54
N GLU A 9 -1.73 -4.31 -9.54
CA GLU A 9 -2.53 -3.18 -9.03
C GLU A 9 -2.27 -2.90 -7.55
N LEU A 10 -2.20 -3.94 -6.72
CA LEU A 10 -1.91 -3.79 -5.29
C LEU A 10 -0.51 -3.23 -5.07
N ALA A 11 0.49 -3.72 -5.81
CA ALA A 11 1.85 -3.21 -5.76
C ALA A 11 1.92 -1.74 -6.19
N GLU A 12 1.16 -1.35 -7.21
CA GLU A 12 1.09 0.04 -7.66
C GLU A 12 0.40 0.95 -6.63
N LYS A 13 -0.73 0.51 -6.05
CA LYS A 13 -1.40 1.21 -4.94
C LYS A 13 -0.47 1.39 -3.75
N HIS A 14 0.31 0.36 -3.41
CA HIS A 14 1.30 0.44 -2.34
C HIS A 14 2.36 1.51 -2.62
N ARG A 15 2.93 1.54 -3.83
CA ARG A 15 3.90 2.57 -4.25
C ARG A 15 3.31 3.98 -4.19
N GLN A 16 2.08 4.16 -4.64
CA GLN A 16 1.40 5.45 -4.61
C GLN A 16 1.13 5.93 -3.19
N LEU A 17 0.69 5.02 -2.30
CA LEU A 17 0.52 5.32 -0.87
C LEU A 17 1.84 5.75 -0.23
N ASP A 18 2.95 5.09 -0.56
CA ASP A 18 4.27 5.47 -0.04
C ASP A 18 4.71 6.87 -0.47
N ARG A 19 4.50 7.21 -1.74
CA ARG A 19 4.78 8.56 -2.24
C ARG A 19 3.93 9.60 -1.51
N ARG A 20 2.62 9.38 -1.41
CA ARG A 20 1.70 10.27 -0.69
C ARG A 20 2.08 10.44 0.77
N ILE A 21 2.44 9.37 1.47
CA ILE A 21 2.90 9.43 2.86
C ILE A 21 4.16 10.30 2.96
N SER A 22 5.11 10.11 2.05
CA SER A 22 6.38 10.86 2.07
C SER A 22 6.17 12.34 1.76
N GLU A 23 5.33 12.65 0.78
CA GLU A 23 4.93 14.01 0.44
C GLU A 23 4.20 14.69 1.61
N GLU A 24 3.25 13.99 2.24
CA GLU A 24 2.50 14.53 3.37
C GLU A 24 3.42 14.75 4.58
N MET A 25 4.28 13.78 4.91
CA MET A 25 5.27 13.93 6.00
C MET A 25 6.28 15.06 5.75
N SER A 26 6.51 15.44 4.50
CA SER A 26 7.39 16.56 4.15
C SER A 26 6.69 17.93 4.24
N ARG A 27 5.37 17.98 4.37
CA ARG A 27 4.61 19.23 4.44
C ARG A 27 4.59 19.78 5.87
N PRO A 28 4.95 21.05 6.09
CA PRO A 28 4.73 21.69 7.38
C PRO A 28 3.22 21.86 7.63
N GLY A 29 2.71 21.24 8.68
CA GLY A 29 1.27 21.16 8.98
C GLY A 29 0.60 19.85 8.56
N SER A 30 1.39 18.81 8.26
CA SER A 30 0.89 17.47 7.94
C SER A 30 0.02 16.90 9.05
N ASP A 31 -1.15 16.40 8.69
CA ASP A 31 -2.05 15.76 9.64
C ASP A 31 -1.57 14.33 9.95
N ASP A 32 -1.02 14.15 11.15
CA ASP A 32 -0.55 12.85 11.65
C ASP A 32 -1.63 11.77 11.61
N VAL A 33 -2.91 12.14 11.73
CA VAL A 33 -4.04 11.21 11.63
C VAL A 33 -4.14 10.65 10.21
N VAL A 34 -3.98 11.51 9.21
CA VAL A 34 -3.99 11.13 7.79
C VAL A 34 -2.79 10.23 7.47
N ILE A 35 -1.58 10.62 7.90
CA ILE A 35 -0.37 9.82 7.72
C ILE A 35 -0.53 8.44 8.37
N ARG A 36 -1.07 8.38 9.59
CA ARG A 36 -1.30 7.12 10.30
C ARG A 36 -2.30 6.23 9.57
N ARG A 37 -3.40 6.81 9.07
CA ARG A 37 -4.40 6.08 8.27
C ARG A 37 -3.79 5.55 6.96
N MET A 38 -2.98 6.34 6.28
CA MET A 38 -2.27 5.92 5.07
C MET A 38 -1.27 4.78 5.35
N LYS A 39 -0.49 4.87 6.43
CA LYS A 39 0.42 3.79 6.86
C LYS A 39 -0.34 2.50 7.18
N GLN A 40 -1.52 2.59 7.81
CA GLN A 40 -2.38 1.43 8.04
C GLN A 40 -2.92 0.83 6.74
N GLN A 41 -3.34 1.66 5.77
CA GLN A 41 -3.74 1.17 4.44
C GLN A 41 -2.57 0.49 3.71
N LYS A 42 -1.38 1.08 3.78
CA LYS A 42 -0.15 0.47 3.23
C LYS A 42 0.12 -0.91 3.83
N LEU A 43 -0.03 -1.06 5.15
CA LEU A 43 0.15 -2.34 5.83
C LEU A 43 -0.87 -3.38 5.34
N LYS A 44 -2.15 -3.01 5.23
CA LYS A 44 -3.20 -3.90 4.72
C LYS A 44 -2.91 -4.38 3.30
N ILE A 45 -2.49 -3.48 2.40
CA ILE A 45 -2.15 -3.84 1.03
C ILE A 45 -0.95 -4.80 1.01
N LYS A 46 0.05 -4.57 1.87
CA LYS A 46 1.19 -5.48 2.00
C LYS A 46 0.75 -6.88 2.43
N GLU A 47 -0.12 -6.98 3.44
CA GLU A 47 -0.67 -8.26 3.90
C GLU A 47 -1.50 -8.96 2.81
N GLU A 48 -2.25 -8.19 2.02
CA GLU A 48 -3.06 -8.71 0.92
C GLU A 48 -2.18 -9.24 -0.22
N ILE A 49 -1.12 -8.52 -0.59
CA ILE A 49 -0.09 -8.99 -1.52
C ILE A 49 0.54 -10.29 -1.00
N ASP A 50 0.92 -10.33 0.28
CA ASP A 50 1.58 -11.49 0.88
C ASP A 50 0.66 -12.72 0.87
N ARG A 51 -0.61 -12.54 1.25
CA ARG A 51 -1.66 -13.58 1.15
C ARG A 51 -1.83 -14.07 -0.27
N LEU A 52 -1.99 -13.17 -1.24
CA LEU A 52 -2.20 -13.54 -2.65
C LEU A 52 -0.96 -14.22 -3.25
N SER A 53 0.24 -13.78 -2.85
CA SER A 53 1.49 -14.41 -3.30
C SER A 53 1.66 -15.82 -2.74
N THR A 54 1.26 -16.03 -1.48
CA THR A 54 1.27 -17.35 -0.82
C THR A 54 0.20 -18.26 -1.42
N ALA A 55 -1.01 -17.74 -1.66
CA ALA A 55 -2.10 -18.47 -2.28
C ALA A 55 -1.80 -18.88 -3.73
N SER A 56 -1.00 -18.09 -4.47
CA SER A 56 -0.56 -18.42 -5.83
C SER A 56 0.49 -19.54 -5.88
N ARG A 57 1.12 -19.90 -4.75
CA ARG A 57 2.19 -20.90 -4.66
C ARG A 57 1.70 -22.31 -4.31
N HIS A 58 0.40 -22.50 -4.13
CA HIS A 58 -0.27 -23.80 -3.93
C HIS A 58 -1.04 -24.22 -5.18
#